data_AF-A0A0P0R9I2-F1
#
_entry.id   AF-A0A0P0R9I2-F1
#
_cell.length_a   1.000
_cell.length_b   1.000
_cell.length_c   1.000
_cell.angle_alpha   90.00
_cell.angle_beta   90.00
_cell.angle_gamma   90.00
#
_symmetry.space_group_name_H-M   'P 1'
#
loop_
_entity.id
_entity.type
_entity.pdbx_description
1 polymer ?
#
loop_
_entity_poly.entity_id
_entity_poly.type
_entity_poly.pdbx_seq_one_letter_code
_entity_poly.pdbx_strand_id
1 'polypeptide(L)'
;MQRRTFIAAGAWLSAAPAFGVPWLRLDGMRADLALIDTALPESTALSDHAARMRLPVFDVSAAPHADIAALWYDTLAPRMMRPGGRLTLVGLTRAADFFVLARLALPPAAPITHARCVPQRASVAFALTA
;
A
#
# COMPACT_ATOMS: atom_id res chain seq x y z
N MET A 1 18.25 -1.88 20.03
CA MET A 1 17.29 -1.19 19.13
C MET A 1 16.76 0.05 19.84
N GLN A 2 17.01 1.26 19.32
CA GLN A 2 16.71 2.53 19.99
C GLN A 2 15.29 3.00 19.63
N ARG A 3 14.47 3.26 20.65
CA ARG A 3 13.06 3.69 20.51
C ARG A 3 12.87 4.98 19.69
N ARG A 4 13.92 5.81 19.61
CA ARG A 4 13.93 7.08 18.86
C ARG A 4 13.97 6.89 17.34
N THR A 5 14.57 5.80 16.85
CA THR A 5 14.60 5.49 15.41
C THR A 5 13.22 5.10 14.90
N PHE A 6 12.40 4.47 15.76
CA PHE A 6 11.02 4.13 15.44
C PHE A 6 10.13 5.38 15.28
N ILE A 7 10.26 6.36 16.19
CA ILE A 7 9.49 7.62 16.12
C ILE A 7 9.90 8.47 14.91
N ALA A 8 11.19 8.50 14.55
CA ALA A 8 11.67 9.28 13.43
C ALA A 8 11.17 8.76 12.06
N ALA A 9 10.99 7.44 11.92
CA ALA A 9 10.42 6.86 10.70
C ALA A 9 8.88 7.03 10.63
N GLY A 10 8.19 7.12 11.78
CA GLY A 10 6.75 7.41 11.86
C GLY A 10 6.38 8.87 11.58
N ALA A 11 7.33 9.81 11.69
CA ALA A 11 7.10 11.24 11.49
C ALA A 11 6.78 11.63 10.03
N TRP A 12 6.99 10.74 9.06
CA TRP A 12 6.58 10.94 7.66
C TRP A 12 5.08 10.76 7.43
N LEU A 13 4.31 10.29 8.44
CA LEU A 13 2.84 10.22 8.41
C LEU A 13 2.18 11.55 8.81
N SER A 14 2.84 12.68 8.57
CA SER A 14 2.36 14.00 8.98
C SER A 14 1.16 14.44 8.13
N ALA A 15 -0.02 14.20 8.69
CA ALA A 15 -1.26 14.98 8.65
C ALA A 15 -1.50 15.90 7.44
N ALA A 16 -2.51 15.55 6.65
CA ALA A 16 -3.37 16.52 5.99
C ALA A 16 -4.82 16.29 6.46
N PRO A 17 -5.43 17.21 7.22
CA PRO A 17 -6.86 17.20 7.45
C PRO A 17 -7.51 17.98 6.29
N ALA A 18 -8.23 17.29 5.41
CA ALA A 18 -9.21 17.96 4.57
C ALA A 18 -10.35 16.98 4.28
N PHE A 19 -11.54 17.44 4.65
CA PHE A 19 -12.83 16.80 4.48
C PHE A 19 -13.02 16.10 3.12
N GLY A 20 -13.57 14.88 3.19
CA GLY A 20 -14.00 14.06 2.06
C GLY A 20 -12.90 13.15 1.54
N VAL A 21 -13.17 11.85 1.39
CA VAL A 21 -12.25 10.92 0.70
C VAL A 21 -12.88 10.59 -0.66
N PRO A 22 -12.69 11.40 -1.72
CA PRO A 22 -13.35 11.19 -3.00
C PRO A 22 -12.49 10.27 -3.87
N TRP A 23 -12.07 9.13 -3.28
CA TRP A 23 -11.10 8.12 -3.75
C TRP A 23 -9.73 8.74 -4.15
N LEU A 24 -8.62 8.01 -4.04
CA LEU A 24 -7.41 8.43 -4.75
C LEU A 24 -7.82 8.79 -6.18
N ARG A 25 -7.37 9.90 -6.77
CA ARG A 25 -7.56 10.17 -8.21
C ARG A 25 -6.86 9.05 -8.99
N LEU A 26 -7.50 7.88 -9.07
CA LEU A 26 -7.07 6.72 -9.82
C LEU A 26 -7.49 6.88 -11.29
N ASP A 27 -8.33 7.88 -11.58
CA ASP A 27 -8.53 8.40 -12.94
C ASP A 27 -7.18 8.73 -13.57
N GLY A 28 -6.71 7.83 -14.45
CA GLY A 28 -5.41 7.91 -15.11
C GLY A 28 -4.29 7.08 -14.47
N MET A 29 -4.44 6.57 -13.24
CA MET A 29 -3.48 5.63 -12.64
C MET A 29 -3.82 4.20 -13.06
N ARG A 30 -2.99 3.60 -13.92
CA ARG A 30 -3.03 2.15 -14.17
C ARG A 30 -2.35 1.43 -13.00
N ALA A 31 -3.15 1.01 -12.02
CA ALA A 31 -2.70 0.09 -10.99
C ALA A 31 -2.51 -1.31 -11.59
N ASP A 32 -1.48 -2.02 -11.15
CA ASP A 32 -1.18 -3.39 -11.58
C ASP A 32 -1.83 -4.42 -10.66
N LEU A 33 -2.05 -4.07 -9.38
CA LEU A 33 -2.77 -4.90 -8.41
C LEU A 33 -3.29 -4.07 -7.23
N ALA A 34 -4.25 -4.65 -6.50
CA ALA A 34 -4.82 -4.11 -5.27
C ALA A 34 -4.43 -4.94 -4.04
N LEU A 35 -4.06 -4.26 -2.95
CA LEU A 35 -3.82 -4.84 -1.62
C LEU A 35 -4.93 -4.44 -0.66
N ILE A 36 -5.60 -5.39 -0.03
CA ILE A 36 -6.77 -5.13 0.80
C ILE A 36 -6.59 -5.87 2.13
N ASP A 37 -6.93 -5.25 3.24
CA ASP A 37 -7.16 -5.95 4.51
C ASP A 37 -8.68 -6.03 4.72
N THR A 38 -9.27 -7.21 4.52
CA THR A 38 -10.74 -7.40 4.62
C THR A 38 -11.26 -7.31 6.04
N ALA A 39 -10.39 -7.31 7.06
CA ALA A 39 -10.79 -7.00 8.43
C ALA A 39 -11.10 -5.50 8.63
N LEU A 40 -10.77 -4.65 7.63
CA LEU A 40 -11.10 -3.23 7.65
C LEU A 40 -12.46 -2.97 6.99
N PRO A 41 -13.40 -2.24 7.62
CA PRO A 41 -14.70 -1.94 7.04
C PRO A 41 -14.63 -1.22 5.68
N GLU A 42 -13.61 -0.39 5.49
CA GLU A 42 -13.43 0.42 4.28
C GLU A 42 -12.94 -0.40 3.06
N SER A 43 -12.62 -1.69 3.27
CA SER A 43 -12.12 -2.61 2.23
C SER A 43 -13.13 -2.86 1.11
N THR A 44 -14.42 -2.92 1.42
CA THR A 44 -15.49 -3.26 0.46
C THR A 44 -15.48 -2.34 -0.76
N ALA A 45 -15.34 -1.02 -0.54
CA ALA A 45 -15.34 -0.06 -1.64
C ALA A 45 -14.14 -0.24 -2.59
N LEU A 46 -12.97 -0.62 -2.05
CA LEU A 46 -11.77 -0.90 -2.85
C LEU A 46 -11.90 -2.23 -3.58
N SER A 47 -12.47 -3.25 -2.95
CA SER A 47 -12.78 -4.54 -3.57
C SER A 47 -13.70 -4.38 -4.78
N ASP A 48 -14.78 -3.61 -4.63
CA ASP A 48 -15.71 -3.33 -5.73
C ASP A 48 -15.02 -2.57 -6.87
N HIS A 49 -14.16 -1.61 -6.55
CA HIS A 49 -13.37 -0.88 -7.54
C HIS A 49 -12.41 -1.80 -8.29
N ALA A 50 -11.66 -2.64 -7.57
CA ALA A 50 -10.75 -3.60 -8.16
C ALA A 50 -11.47 -4.59 -9.07
N ALA A 51 -12.65 -5.07 -8.67
CA ALA A 51 -13.49 -5.92 -9.50
C ALA A 51 -13.94 -5.22 -10.80
N ARG A 52 -14.40 -3.96 -10.72
CA ARG A 52 -14.76 -3.17 -11.92
C ARG A 52 -13.57 -2.96 -12.86
N MET A 53 -12.38 -2.75 -12.30
CA MET A 53 -11.15 -2.53 -13.06
C MET A 53 -10.43 -3.82 -13.46
N ARG A 54 -10.95 -5.00 -13.06
CA ARG A 54 -10.33 -6.32 -13.24
C ARG A 54 -8.90 -6.39 -12.71
N LEU A 55 -8.63 -5.72 -11.59
CA LEU A 55 -7.34 -5.74 -10.93
C LEU A 55 -7.18 -7.04 -10.11
N PRO A 56 -6.01 -7.69 -10.14
CA PRO A 56 -5.68 -8.73 -9.17
C PRO A 56 -5.74 -8.18 -7.75
N VAL A 57 -6.43 -8.89 -6.84
CA VAL A 57 -6.59 -8.50 -5.43
C VAL A 57 -5.84 -9.49 -4.55
N PHE A 58 -5.06 -8.97 -3.59
CA PHE A 58 -4.47 -9.74 -2.51
C PHE A 58 -5.05 -9.28 -1.18
N ASP A 59 -5.58 -10.22 -0.41
CA ASP A 59 -6.05 -9.96 0.95
C ASP A 59 -4.91 -10.18 1.94
N VAL A 60 -4.43 -9.10 2.55
CA VAL A 60 -3.35 -9.07 3.55
C VAL A 60 -3.83 -9.60 4.91
N SER A 61 -5.12 -9.78 5.12
CA SER A 61 -5.67 -10.36 6.35
C SER A 61 -5.94 -11.86 6.25
N ALA A 62 -5.99 -12.41 5.03
CA ALA A 62 -6.25 -13.82 4.78
C ALA A 62 -4.96 -14.60 4.56
N ALA A 63 -4.86 -15.79 5.17
CA ALA A 63 -3.77 -16.72 4.89
C ALA A 63 -3.72 -17.10 3.40
N PRO A 64 -2.53 -17.25 2.79
CA PRO A 64 -1.20 -17.18 3.40
C PRO A 64 -0.60 -15.77 3.55
N HIS A 65 -1.29 -14.72 3.10
CA HIS A 65 -0.76 -13.35 3.03
C HIS A 65 -1.00 -12.51 4.29
N ALA A 66 -1.24 -13.17 5.43
CA ALA A 66 -1.41 -12.53 6.75
C ALA A 66 -0.16 -11.77 7.25
N ASP A 67 0.96 -11.90 6.53
CA ASP A 67 2.20 -11.17 6.75
C ASP A 67 2.59 -10.38 5.48
N ILE A 68 2.59 -9.05 5.60
CA ILE A 68 2.91 -8.12 4.52
C ILE A 68 4.36 -8.29 4.01
N ALA A 69 5.29 -8.70 4.88
CA ALA A 69 6.68 -8.94 4.50
C ALA A 69 6.80 -10.24 3.67
N ALA A 70 6.09 -11.29 4.05
CA ALA A 70 6.01 -12.52 3.26
C ALA A 70 5.41 -12.25 1.88
N LEU A 71 4.27 -11.53 1.83
CA LEU A 71 3.65 -11.10 0.57
C LEU A 71 4.63 -10.31 -0.32
N TRP A 72 5.43 -9.43 0.29
CA TRP A 72 6.46 -8.69 -0.44
C TRP A 72 7.47 -9.60 -1.11
N TYR A 73 8.13 -10.48 -0.36
CA TYR A 73 9.21 -11.31 -0.88
C TYR A 73 8.72 -12.42 -1.82
N ASP A 74 7.57 -13.02 -1.53
CA ASP A 74 7.04 -14.14 -2.32
C ASP A 74 6.36 -13.68 -3.61
N THR A 75 5.75 -12.50 -3.61
CA THR A 75 4.87 -12.07 -4.71
C THR A 75 5.25 -10.72 -5.32
N LEU A 76 5.46 -9.68 -4.52
CA LEU A 76 5.59 -8.31 -5.04
C LEU A 76 6.99 -8.03 -5.60
N ALA A 77 8.05 -8.35 -4.85
CA ALA A 77 9.42 -8.13 -5.27
C ALA A 77 9.80 -8.91 -6.55
N PRO A 78 9.43 -10.20 -6.72
CA PRO A 78 9.69 -10.92 -7.96
C PRO A 78 9.00 -10.29 -9.20
N ARG A 79 7.86 -9.61 -9.02
CA ARG A 79 7.18 -8.90 -10.11
C ARG A 79 7.92 -7.63 -10.53
N MET A 80 8.49 -6.90 -9.56
CA MET A 80 9.33 -5.74 -9.82
C MET A 80 10.67 -6.08 -10.48
N MET A 81 11.21 -7.27 -10.21
CA MET A 81 12.47 -7.71 -10.82
C MET A 81 12.34 -8.14 -12.29
N ARG A 82 11.13 -8.15 -12.85
CA ARG A 82 10.92 -8.45 -14.27
C ARG A 82 11.46 -7.32 -15.16
N PRO A 83 11.89 -7.61 -16.40
CA PRO A 83 12.35 -6.57 -17.33
C PRO A 83 11.26 -5.49 -17.53
N GLY A 84 11.59 -4.22 -17.24
CA GLY A 84 10.61 -3.12 -17.24
C GLY A 84 9.73 -3.03 -15.99
N GLY A 85 10.12 -3.70 -14.90
CA GLY A 85 9.33 -3.93 -13.69
C GLY A 85 9.08 -2.68 -12.85
N ARG A 86 8.15 -1.87 -13.32
CA ARG A 86 7.41 -0.92 -12.50
C ARG A 86 6.19 -1.64 -11.93
N LEU A 87 5.93 -1.47 -10.63
CA LEU A 87 4.76 -2.03 -9.97
C LEU A 87 3.96 -0.91 -9.32
N THR A 88 2.73 -0.72 -9.78
CA THR A 88 1.79 0.26 -9.23
C THR A 88 0.77 -0.47 -8.36
N LEU A 89 0.90 -0.28 -7.05
CA LEU A 89 0.01 -0.83 -6.04
C LEU A 89 -1.02 0.22 -5.64
N VAL A 90 -2.24 -0.22 -5.44
CA VAL A 90 -3.25 0.54 -4.69
C VAL A 90 -3.70 -0.30 -3.52
N GLY A 91 -3.99 0.29 -2.37
CA GLY A 91 -4.36 -0.54 -1.25
C GLY A 91 -5.00 0.16 -0.08
N LEU A 92 -5.57 -0.67 0.79
CA LEU A 92 -6.07 -0.31 2.11
C LEU A 92 -5.57 -1.36 3.10
N THR A 93 -4.67 -0.96 4.00
CA THR A 93 -4.10 -1.85 5.02
C THR A 93 -4.07 -1.16 6.37
N ARG A 94 -3.69 -1.87 7.44
CA ARG A 94 -3.34 -1.22 8.71
C ARG A 94 -2.13 -0.32 8.52
N ALA A 95 -2.00 0.68 9.39
CA ALA A 95 -0.86 1.60 9.34
C ALA A 95 0.50 0.90 9.50
N ALA A 96 0.57 -0.15 10.34
CA ALA A 96 1.78 -0.94 10.54
C ALA A 96 2.21 -1.68 9.26
N ASP A 97 1.24 -2.29 8.56
CA ASP A 97 1.53 -3.04 7.33
C ASP A 97 1.96 -2.10 6.20
N PHE A 98 1.30 -0.94 6.07
CA PHE A 98 1.71 0.08 5.11
C PHE A 98 3.13 0.58 5.39
N PHE A 99 3.49 0.79 6.65
CA PHE A 99 4.83 1.20 7.03
C PHE A 99 5.90 0.19 6.59
N VAL A 100 5.65 -1.10 6.84
CA VAL A 100 6.56 -2.18 6.41
C VAL A 100 6.64 -2.24 4.88
N LEU A 101 5.49 -2.23 4.19
CA LEU A 101 5.41 -2.27 2.74
C LEU A 101 6.19 -1.11 2.10
N ALA A 102 5.95 0.12 2.56
CA ALA A 102 6.66 1.30 2.07
C ALA A 102 8.17 1.14 2.27
N ARG A 103 8.62 0.65 3.43
CA ARG A 103 10.05 0.46 3.72
C ARG A 103 10.70 -0.59 2.83
N LEU A 104 9.98 -1.66 2.50
CA LEU A 104 10.45 -2.72 1.61
C LEU A 104 10.49 -2.26 0.14
N ALA A 105 9.51 -1.45 -0.27
CA ALA A 105 9.37 -0.94 -1.63
C ALA A 105 10.24 0.27 -1.96
N LEU A 106 10.78 0.96 -0.94
CA LEU A 106 11.66 2.12 -1.07
C LEU A 106 13.11 1.71 -0.76
N PRO A 107 13.94 1.31 -1.75
CA PRO A 107 15.37 1.23 -1.55
C PRO A 107 15.91 2.61 -1.11
N PRO A 108 16.90 2.68 -0.21
CA PRO A 108 17.44 3.95 0.30
C PRO A 108 18.07 4.86 -0.78
N ALA A 109 18.24 4.37 -2.02
CA ALA A 109 18.83 5.09 -3.14
C ALA A 109 18.00 5.03 -4.45
N ALA A 110 16.74 4.58 -4.41
CA ALA A 110 15.93 4.45 -5.61
C ALA A 110 15.39 5.82 -6.10
N PRO A 111 15.31 6.05 -7.41
CA PRO A 111 14.69 7.25 -7.96
C PRO A 111 13.18 7.23 -7.69
N ILE A 112 12.73 8.24 -6.94
CA ILE A 112 11.36 8.73 -6.77
C ILE A 112 10.27 7.64 -6.88
N THR A 113 10.19 6.79 -5.86
CA THR A 113 8.96 6.04 -5.59
C THR A 113 7.86 7.04 -5.22
N HIS A 114 6.75 7.03 -5.96
CA HIS A 114 5.60 7.88 -5.66
C HIS A 114 4.67 7.12 -4.71
N ALA A 115 4.71 7.47 -3.42
CA ALA A 115 3.76 7.01 -2.42
C ALA A 115 2.77 8.14 -2.09
N ARG A 116 1.48 7.90 -2.29
CA ARG A 116 0.40 8.74 -1.73
C ARG A 116 -0.34 7.90 -0.72
N CYS A 117 -0.52 8.43 0.49
CA CYS A 117 -1.30 7.76 1.51
C CYS A 117 -2.24 8.74 2.23
N VAL A 118 -3.39 8.22 2.64
CA VAL A 118 -4.36 8.94 3.46
C VAL A 118 -4.59 8.09 4.71
N PRO A 119 -4.07 8.52 5.87
CA PRO A 119 -4.37 7.85 7.12
C PRO A 119 -5.84 8.02 7.46
N GLN A 120 -6.45 6.92 7.88
CA GLN A 120 -7.78 6.84 8.47
C GLN A 120 -7.62 6.38 9.93
N ARG A 121 -8.72 6.29 10.68
CA ARG A 121 -8.67 6.00 12.14
C ARG A 121 -7.81 4.80 12.52
N ALA A 122 -7.86 3.70 11.74
CA ALA A 122 -7.08 2.48 11.99
C ALA A 122 -6.38 1.92 10.74
N SER A 123 -6.60 2.55 9.58
CA SER A 123 -6.17 2.07 8.27
C SER A 123 -5.46 3.15 7.48
N VAL A 124 -4.77 2.75 6.43
CA VAL A 124 -4.11 3.65 5.50
C VAL A 124 -4.53 3.24 4.10
N ALA A 125 -5.21 4.16 3.40
CA ALA A 125 -5.45 4.03 1.97
C ALA A 125 -4.23 4.58 1.22
N PHE A 126 -3.72 3.88 0.21
CA PHE A 126 -2.51 4.28 -0.49
C PHE A 126 -2.51 3.96 -1.98
N ALA A 127 -1.64 4.66 -2.71
CA ALA A 127 -1.06 4.20 -3.95
C ALA A 127 0.46 4.30 -3.88
N LEU A 128 1.14 3.27 -4.35
CA LEU A 128 2.59 3.12 -4.31
C LEU A 128 3.08 2.66 -5.68
N THR A 129 3.89 3.47 -6.34
CA THR A 129 4.59 3.07 -7.56
C THR A 129 6.06 2.84 -7.21
N ALA A 130 6.52 1.60 -7.37
CA ALA A 130 7.89 1.17 -7.11
C ALA A 130 8.54 0.59 -8.38
#